data_AF-H1LW13-F1
#
_entry.id   AF-H1LW13-F1
#
_cell.length_a   1.000
_cell.length_b   1.000
_cell.length_c   1.000
_cell.angle_alpha   90.00
_cell.angle_beta   90.00
_cell.angle_gamma   90.00
#
_symmetry.space_group_name_H-M   'P 1'
#
loop_
_entity.id
_entity.type
_entity.pdbx_description
1 polymer ?
#
loop_
_entity_poly.entity_id
_entity_poly.type
_entity_poly.pdbx_seq_one_letter_code
_entity_poly.pdbx_strand_id
1 'polypeptide(L)'
;MTTDLCDCNVEVFENNSLYNENVYELDGILQSFDNENSLNLVYRYILKYNSLPDDTRLKLQIKLDTVVDGLIDEAKNALNSGYKIISLADPLAGMKFLGERGARIYIQKIFTDFLVKLKNLCEKYGGHIHICPRLSFLLYNYCELCIEFKNVRLSKAYDSLLEAILFENTDTVTACKCIHFVGKVDEITVLGWERYDNT
;
A
#
# COMPACT_ATOMS: atom_id res chain seq x y z
N MET A 1 22.97 1.75 7.96
CA MET A 1 22.28 3.06 8.04
C MET A 1 20.89 2.77 8.53
N THR A 2 20.67 2.89 9.84
CA THR A 2 19.47 2.41 10.53
C THR A 2 19.13 3.37 11.65
N THR A 3 18.61 4.53 11.28
CA THR A 3 17.93 5.50 12.15
C THR A 3 17.26 6.49 11.19
N ASP A 4 16.05 6.95 11.54
CA ASP A 4 15.26 8.00 10.86
C ASP A 4 14.08 7.53 9.97
N LEU A 5 13.40 6.44 10.34
CA LEU A 5 12.09 6.06 9.75
C LEU A 5 10.91 6.12 10.73
N CYS A 6 11.06 6.73 11.91
CA CYS A 6 9.97 6.79 12.91
C CYS A 6 10.08 8.01 13.83
N ASP A 7 10.03 9.22 13.28
CA ASP A 7 9.66 10.40 14.08
C ASP A 7 8.17 10.68 13.90
N CYS A 8 7.38 10.09 14.80
CA CYS A 8 5.94 10.24 14.89
C CYS A 8 5.59 11.45 15.77
N ASN A 9 5.96 12.66 15.37
CA ASN A 9 5.40 13.89 15.92
C ASN A 9 4.65 14.61 14.80
N VAL A 10 3.43 14.16 14.53
CA VAL A 10 2.54 14.80 13.55
C VAL A 10 1.74 15.86 14.31
N GLU A 11 2.16 17.12 14.22
CA GLU A 11 1.26 18.24 14.46
C GLU A 11 0.16 18.17 13.39
N VAL A 12 -1.04 17.79 13.82
CA VAL A 12 -2.22 17.72 12.96
C VAL A 12 -2.78 19.15 12.81
N PHE A 13 -3.22 19.50 11.59
CA PHE A 13 -3.87 20.75 11.10
C PHE A 13 -2.91 21.73 10.36
N GLU A 14 -3.12 22.06 9.08
CA GLU A 14 -4.18 22.93 8.52
C GLU A 14 -4.80 22.45 7.16
N ASN A 15 -4.50 21.24 6.67
CA ASN A 15 -4.90 20.80 5.31
C ASN A 15 -6.05 19.76 5.27
N ASN A 16 -6.91 19.74 6.31
CA ASN A 16 -7.92 18.68 6.46
C ASN A 16 -8.97 18.67 5.35
N SER A 17 -9.35 19.82 4.78
CA SER A 17 -10.31 19.84 3.66
C SER A 17 -9.71 19.19 2.42
N LEU A 18 -8.47 19.57 2.06
CA LEU A 18 -7.78 18.98 0.91
C LEU A 18 -7.58 17.48 1.09
N TYR A 19 -7.21 17.03 2.29
CA TYR A 19 -7.09 15.61 2.60
C TYR A 19 -8.44 14.89 2.46
N ASN A 20 -9.46 15.34 3.18
CA ASN A 20 -10.77 14.69 3.20
C ASN A 20 -11.48 14.69 1.84
N GLU A 21 -11.20 15.66 0.97
CA GLU A 21 -11.78 15.74 -0.37
C GLU A 21 -11.06 14.88 -1.39
N ASN A 22 -9.78 14.56 -1.19
CA ASN A 22 -8.96 13.94 -2.23
C ASN A 22 -8.40 12.57 -1.85
N VAL A 23 -8.33 12.23 -0.56
CA VAL A 23 -7.72 10.99 -0.06
C VAL A 23 -8.77 10.05 0.51
N TYR A 24 -8.78 8.82 0.01
CA TYR A 24 -9.51 7.71 0.59
C TYR A 24 -8.52 6.79 1.31
N GLU A 25 -8.75 6.53 2.59
CA GLU A 25 -7.95 5.56 3.35
C GLU A 25 -8.51 4.16 3.13
N LEU A 26 -7.75 3.34 2.39
CA LEU A 26 -8.11 1.96 2.12
C LEU A 26 -7.45 1.03 3.13
N ASP A 27 -8.26 0.18 3.75
CA ASP A 27 -7.80 -0.86 4.66
C ASP A 27 -6.84 -1.84 3.95
N GLY A 28 -5.85 -2.33 4.72
CA GLY A 28 -5.00 -3.42 4.30
C GLY A 28 -5.69 -4.78 4.39
N ILE A 29 -5.21 -5.76 3.61
CA ILE A 29 -5.78 -7.12 3.56
C ILE A 29 -5.88 -7.75 4.96
N LEU A 30 -4.84 -7.60 5.79
CA LEU A 30 -4.84 -8.18 7.13
C LEU A 30 -5.74 -7.39 8.09
N GLN A 31 -5.88 -6.08 7.90
CA GLN A 31 -6.84 -5.26 8.64
C GLN A 31 -8.28 -5.72 8.37
N SER A 32 -8.63 -6.02 7.11
CA SER A 32 -9.94 -6.55 6.77
C SER A 32 -10.24 -7.89 7.48
N PHE A 33 -9.27 -8.79 7.58
CA PHE A 33 -9.45 -10.04 8.33
C PHE A 33 -9.56 -9.83 9.85
N ASP A 34 -8.93 -8.80 10.39
CA ASP A 34 -9.08 -8.43 11.80
C ASP A 34 -10.49 -7.92 12.09
N ASN A 35 -11.02 -7.05 11.21
CA ASN A 35 -12.39 -6.54 11.28
C ASN A 35 -13.43 -7.69 11.25
N GLU A 36 -13.12 -8.79 10.56
CA GLU A 36 -13.94 -10.01 10.51
C GLU A 36 -13.64 -11.04 11.63
N ASN A 37 -12.79 -10.72 12.60
CA ASN A 37 -12.35 -11.63 13.67
C ASN A 37 -11.70 -12.93 13.17
N SER A 38 -11.07 -12.91 12.00
CA SER A 38 -10.46 -14.08 11.36
C SER A 38 -8.93 -14.00 11.20
N LEU A 39 -8.32 -12.89 11.60
CA LEU A 39 -6.88 -12.62 11.50
C LEU A 39 -6.00 -13.76 12.03
N ASN A 40 -6.30 -14.28 13.22
CA ASN A 40 -5.50 -15.34 13.86
C ASN A 40 -5.42 -16.62 13.02
N LEU A 41 -6.50 -16.96 12.31
CA LEU A 41 -6.53 -18.09 11.41
C LEU A 41 -5.64 -17.82 10.19
N VAL A 42 -5.77 -16.63 9.61
CA VAL A 42 -4.99 -16.20 8.44
C VAL A 42 -3.49 -16.16 8.75
N TYR A 43 -3.10 -15.62 9.90
CA TYR A 43 -1.70 -15.63 10.35
C TYR A 43 -1.11 -17.03 10.42
N ARG A 44 -1.84 -17.99 11.02
CA ARG A 44 -1.39 -19.39 11.07
C ARG A 44 -1.18 -19.98 9.69
N TYR A 45 -2.03 -19.62 8.73
CA TYR A 45 -1.92 -20.07 7.35
C TYR A 45 -0.76 -19.40 6.60
N ILE A 46 -0.56 -18.08 6.75
CA ILE A 46 0.58 -17.36 6.16
C ILE A 46 1.90 -17.97 6.66
N LEU A 47 2.05 -18.19 7.96
CA LEU A 47 3.27 -18.76 8.55
C LEU A 47 3.57 -20.19 8.04
N LYS A 48 2.53 -20.94 7.67
CA LYS A 48 2.61 -22.32 7.18
C LYS A 48 2.42 -22.44 5.67
N TYR A 49 2.36 -21.34 4.91
CA TYR A 49 1.89 -21.32 3.52
C TYR A 49 2.46 -22.43 2.63
N ASN A 50 3.79 -22.57 2.62
CA ASN A 50 4.51 -23.57 1.83
C ASN A 50 4.29 -25.03 2.27
N SER A 51 3.75 -25.24 3.48
CA SER A 51 3.46 -26.55 4.07
C SER A 51 1.96 -26.85 4.18
N LEU A 52 1.09 -25.93 3.73
CA LEU A 52 -0.35 -26.16 3.74
C LEU A 52 -0.70 -27.27 2.73
N PRO A 53 -1.60 -28.20 3.10
CA PRO A 53 -2.23 -29.09 2.12
C PRO A 53 -2.96 -28.27 1.05
N ASP A 54 -3.04 -28.81 -0.17
CA ASP A 54 -3.60 -28.07 -1.31
C ASP A 54 -5.05 -27.61 -1.07
N ASP A 55 -5.91 -28.44 -0.49
CA ASP A 55 -7.28 -28.06 -0.12
C ASP A 55 -7.33 -26.88 0.87
N THR A 56 -6.36 -26.81 1.79
CA THR A 56 -6.28 -25.72 2.78
C THR A 56 -5.75 -24.45 2.13
N ARG A 57 -4.77 -24.58 1.23
CA ARG A 57 -4.25 -23.45 0.45
C ARG A 57 -5.32 -22.86 -0.46
N LEU A 58 -6.13 -23.70 -1.10
CA LEU A 58 -7.28 -23.27 -1.92
C LEU A 58 -8.32 -22.52 -1.08
N LYS A 59 -8.67 -23.03 0.11
CA LYS A 59 -9.59 -22.33 1.03
C LYS A 59 -9.04 -20.97 1.49
N LEU A 60 -7.73 -20.87 1.75
CA LEU A 60 -7.08 -19.59 2.03
C LEU A 60 -7.17 -18.67 0.82
N GLN A 61 -6.85 -19.16 -0.38
CA GLN A 61 -6.89 -18.36 -1.61
C GLN A 61 -8.28 -17.77 -1.85
N ILE A 62 -9.35 -18.57 -1.75
CA ILE A 62 -10.73 -18.09 -1.90
C ILE A 62 -11.06 -16.97 -0.90
N LYS A 63 -10.60 -17.10 0.35
CA LYS A 63 -10.78 -16.06 1.38
C LYS A 63 -10.01 -14.79 1.06
N LEU A 64 -8.76 -14.92 0.60
CA LEU A 64 -7.93 -13.80 0.16
C LEU A 64 -8.57 -13.09 -1.03
N ASP A 65 -9.01 -13.83 -2.04
CA ASP A 65 -9.65 -13.29 -3.23
C ASP A 65 -10.92 -12.52 -2.86
N THR A 66 -11.73 -13.06 -1.94
CA THR A 66 -12.95 -12.38 -1.46
C THR A 66 -12.64 -11.02 -0.81
N VAL A 67 -11.63 -10.97 0.06
CA VAL A 67 -11.20 -9.71 0.71
C VAL A 67 -10.60 -8.75 -0.32
N VAL A 68 -9.73 -9.24 -1.20
CA VAL A 68 -9.10 -8.44 -2.24
C VAL A 68 -10.13 -7.83 -3.17
N ASP A 69 -11.10 -8.60 -3.65
CA ASP A 69 -12.14 -8.11 -4.55
C ASP A 69 -13.02 -7.06 -3.84
N GLY A 70 -13.33 -7.24 -2.56
CA GLY A 70 -14.00 -6.24 -1.73
C GLY A 70 -13.23 -4.91 -1.63
N LEU A 71 -11.92 -4.97 -1.36
CA LEU A 71 -11.06 -3.79 -1.29
C LEU A 71 -10.92 -3.09 -2.65
N ILE A 72 -10.88 -3.85 -3.75
CA ILE A 72 -10.85 -3.30 -5.11
C ILE A 72 -12.18 -2.59 -5.44
N ASP A 73 -13.32 -3.16 -5.06
CA ASP A 73 -14.62 -2.51 -5.24
C ASP A 73 -14.76 -1.25 -4.38
N GLU A 74 -14.25 -1.26 -3.15
CA GLU A 74 -14.19 -0.09 -2.28
C GLU A 74 -13.36 1.04 -2.89
N ALA A 75 -12.14 0.74 -3.34
CA ALA A 75 -11.28 1.70 -4.03
C ALA A 75 -11.95 2.26 -5.29
N LYS A 76 -12.63 1.40 -6.07
CA LYS A 76 -13.36 1.82 -7.27
C LYS A 76 -14.50 2.76 -6.93
N ASN A 77 -15.24 2.49 -5.85
CA ASN A 77 -16.31 3.37 -5.39
C ASN A 77 -15.77 4.72 -4.92
N ALA A 78 -14.62 4.73 -4.22
CA ALA A 78 -13.93 5.96 -3.85
C ALA A 78 -13.54 6.79 -5.08
N LEU A 79 -12.89 6.18 -6.07
CA LEU A 79 -12.51 6.87 -7.32
C LEU A 79 -13.74 7.43 -8.05
N ASN A 80 -14.83 6.66 -8.16
CA ASN A 80 -16.08 7.15 -8.74
C ASN A 80 -16.73 8.29 -7.94
N SER A 81 -16.45 8.38 -6.64
CA SER A 81 -16.94 9.46 -5.76
C SER A 81 -16.07 10.73 -5.85
N GLY A 82 -15.00 10.71 -6.64
CA GLY A 82 -14.14 11.87 -6.89
C GLY A 82 -12.85 11.92 -6.06
N TYR A 83 -12.59 10.91 -5.21
CA TYR A 83 -11.29 10.79 -4.55
C TYR A 83 -10.18 10.59 -5.58
N LYS A 84 -9.03 11.22 -5.38
CA LYS A 84 -7.89 11.19 -6.32
C LYS A 84 -6.78 10.26 -5.85
N ILE A 85 -6.68 10.05 -4.53
CA ILE A 85 -5.62 9.25 -3.92
C ILE A 85 -6.25 8.14 -3.09
N ILE A 86 -5.82 6.91 -3.32
CA ILE A 86 -6.05 5.76 -2.46
C ILE A 86 -4.82 5.61 -1.55
N SER A 87 -4.96 5.98 -0.28
CA SER A 87 -3.92 5.82 0.74
C SER A 87 -4.01 4.42 1.34
N LEU A 88 -2.98 3.61 1.13
CA LEU A 88 -2.96 2.20 1.52
C LEU A 88 -2.04 1.96 2.72
N ALA A 89 -2.60 1.39 3.78
CA ALA A 89 -1.86 0.97 4.96
C ALA A 89 -2.31 -0.41 5.45
N ASP A 90 -1.34 -1.26 5.77
CA ASP A 90 -1.60 -2.53 6.46
C ASP A 90 -0.70 -2.63 7.71
N PRO A 91 -1.11 -2.04 8.85
CA PRO A 91 -0.30 -2.03 10.05
C PRO A 91 -0.04 -3.43 10.61
N LEU A 92 -0.90 -4.39 10.29
CA LEU A 92 -0.86 -5.78 10.74
C LEU A 92 0.08 -6.66 9.90
N ALA A 93 0.60 -6.14 8.78
CA ALA A 93 1.62 -6.81 7.97
C ALA A 93 3.04 -6.68 8.55
N GLY A 94 3.23 -5.82 9.56
CA GLY A 94 4.53 -5.53 10.14
C GLY A 94 5.22 -6.74 10.79
N MET A 95 6.55 -6.70 10.85
CA MET A 95 7.38 -7.75 11.47
C MET A 95 7.04 -8.01 12.95
N LYS A 96 6.47 -7.03 13.66
CA LYS A 96 5.98 -7.19 15.04
C LYS A 96 4.88 -8.24 15.16
N PHE A 97 4.04 -8.40 14.12
CA PHE A 97 2.89 -9.29 14.14
C PHE A 97 3.16 -10.60 13.40
N LEU A 98 3.71 -10.52 12.19
CA LEU A 98 3.97 -11.69 11.35
C LEU A 98 5.36 -12.32 11.52
N GLY A 99 6.30 -11.61 12.15
CA GLY A 99 7.72 -11.93 12.05
C GLY A 99 8.26 -11.76 10.62
N GLU A 100 9.58 -11.86 10.45
CA GLU A 100 10.24 -11.73 9.15
C GLU A 100 9.70 -12.74 8.12
N ARG A 101 9.63 -14.02 8.50
CA ARG A 101 9.14 -15.09 7.62
C ARG A 101 7.71 -14.84 7.15
N GLY A 102 6.82 -14.45 8.06
CA GLY A 102 5.42 -14.19 7.72
C GLY A 102 5.26 -12.95 6.84
N ALA A 103 5.96 -11.87 7.17
CA ALA A 103 5.95 -10.63 6.39
C ALA A 103 6.47 -10.87 4.97
N ARG A 104 7.55 -11.65 4.82
CA ARG A 104 8.07 -12.06 3.51
C ARG A 104 7.03 -12.82 2.68
N ILE A 105 6.39 -13.84 3.27
CA ILE A 105 5.35 -14.62 2.57
C ILE A 105 4.17 -13.72 2.19
N TYR A 106 3.71 -12.87 3.10
CA TYR A 106 2.62 -11.93 2.85
C TYR A 106 2.93 -11.01 1.66
N ILE A 107 4.12 -10.38 1.64
CA ILE A 107 4.50 -9.51 0.53
C ILE A 107 4.58 -10.30 -0.79
N GLN A 108 5.27 -11.44 -0.79
CA GLN A 108 5.59 -12.19 -2.02
C GLN A 108 4.41 -12.95 -2.62
N LYS A 109 3.49 -13.43 -1.79
CA LYS A 109 2.43 -14.36 -2.23
C LYS A 109 1.03 -13.76 -2.18
N ILE A 110 0.86 -12.59 -1.57
CA ILE A 110 -0.46 -12.02 -1.32
C ILE A 110 -0.50 -10.55 -1.74
N PHE A 111 0.27 -9.70 -1.06
CA PHE A 111 0.15 -8.25 -1.19
C PHE A 111 0.53 -7.74 -2.58
N THR A 112 1.54 -8.35 -3.20
CA THR A 112 2.04 -7.93 -4.52
C THR A 112 0.96 -8.04 -5.60
N ASP A 113 0.21 -9.14 -5.65
CA ASP A 113 -0.86 -9.32 -6.64
C ASP A 113 -2.01 -8.32 -6.42
N PHE A 114 -2.35 -8.05 -5.15
CA PHE A 114 -3.31 -7.02 -4.79
C PHE A 114 -2.85 -5.63 -5.26
N LEU A 115 -1.59 -5.26 -5.04
CA LEU A 115 -1.06 -3.97 -5.47
C LEU A 115 -1.13 -3.81 -6.99
N VAL A 116 -0.84 -4.86 -7.76
CA VAL A 116 -0.98 -4.85 -9.23
C VAL A 116 -2.44 -4.63 -9.64
N LYS A 117 -3.40 -5.33 -9.02
CA LYS A 117 -4.84 -5.12 -9.28
C LYS A 117 -5.26 -3.67 -8.97
N LEU A 118 -4.86 -3.15 -7.82
CA LEU A 118 -5.21 -1.79 -7.38
C LEU A 118 -4.59 -0.73 -8.30
N LYS A 119 -3.36 -0.95 -8.76
CA LYS A 119 -2.68 -0.07 -9.72
C LYS A 119 -3.41 -0.02 -11.05
N ASN A 120 -3.74 -1.18 -11.64
CA ASN A 120 -4.49 -1.25 -12.89
C ASN A 120 -5.85 -0.55 -12.77
N LEU A 121 -6.51 -0.64 -11.60
CA LEU A 121 -7.71 0.12 -11.32
C LEU A 121 -7.44 1.63 -11.31
N CYS A 122 -6.44 2.10 -10.57
CA CYS A 122 -6.11 3.52 -10.48
C CYS A 122 -5.73 4.12 -11.85
N GLU A 123 -4.93 3.42 -12.66
CA GLU A 123 -4.61 3.86 -14.03
C GLU A 123 -5.84 3.99 -14.91
N LYS A 124 -6.79 3.05 -14.80
CA LYS A 124 -8.05 3.08 -15.56
C LYS A 124 -8.96 4.24 -15.15
N TYR A 125 -8.96 4.62 -13.88
CA TYR A 125 -9.88 5.61 -13.31
C TYR A 125 -9.21 6.96 -13.03
N GLY A 126 -7.94 7.15 -13.37
CA GLY A 126 -7.19 8.39 -13.13
C GLY A 126 -6.88 8.64 -11.64
N GLY A 127 -6.81 7.58 -10.84
CA GLY A 127 -6.43 7.65 -9.42
C GLY A 127 -4.93 7.48 -9.20
N HIS A 128 -4.49 7.79 -7.98
CA HIS A 128 -3.13 7.63 -7.49
C HIS A 128 -3.12 6.73 -6.26
N ILE A 129 -2.09 5.90 -6.08
CA ILE A 129 -1.90 5.07 -4.88
C ILE A 129 -0.76 5.66 -4.07
N HIS A 130 -1.00 5.83 -2.77
CA HIS A 130 0.07 6.16 -1.85
C HIS A 130 0.23 5.08 -0.78
N ILE A 131 1.41 4.48 -0.70
CA ILE A 131 1.71 3.37 0.21
C ILE A 131 2.38 3.91 1.48
N CYS A 132 1.83 3.56 2.65
CA CYS A 132 2.37 4.02 3.93
C CYS A 132 3.82 3.53 4.17
N PRO A 133 4.65 4.28 4.93
CA PRO A 133 6.08 3.97 5.11
C PRO A 133 6.38 2.55 5.58
N ARG A 134 5.56 2.02 6.50
CA ARG A 134 5.75 0.67 7.03
C ARG A 134 5.56 -0.39 5.96
N LEU A 135 4.56 -0.22 5.11
CA LEU A 135 4.27 -1.15 4.03
C LEU A 135 5.28 -0.98 2.88
N SER A 136 5.73 0.25 2.61
CA SER A 136 6.84 0.52 1.69
C SER A 136 8.12 -0.18 2.11
N PHE A 137 8.45 -0.17 3.41
CA PHE A 137 9.61 -0.89 3.94
C PHE A 137 9.51 -2.39 3.68
N LEU A 138 8.34 -2.99 3.91
CA LEU A 138 8.14 -4.43 3.65
C LEU A 138 8.26 -4.75 2.16
N LEU A 139 7.67 -3.92 1.29
CA LEU A 139 7.82 -4.06 -0.16
C LEU A 139 9.28 -3.99 -0.59
N TYR A 140 10.02 -2.98 -0.13
CA TYR A 140 11.43 -2.79 -0.48
C TYR A 140 12.30 -4.00 -0.12
N ASN A 141 12.03 -4.64 1.03
CA ASN A 141 12.86 -5.74 1.51
C ASN A 141 12.43 -7.11 0.97
N TYR A 142 11.15 -7.32 0.66
CA TYR A 142 10.63 -8.66 0.40
C TYR A 142 9.95 -8.84 -0.95
N CYS A 143 9.63 -7.76 -1.68
CA CYS A 143 9.04 -7.91 -3.00
C CYS A 143 10.08 -8.52 -3.95
N GLU A 144 9.71 -9.61 -4.62
CA GLU A 144 10.56 -10.29 -5.61
C GLU A 144 10.30 -9.78 -7.04
N LEU A 145 9.35 -8.85 -7.23
CA LEU A 145 9.16 -8.18 -8.50
C LEU A 145 10.28 -7.15 -8.74
N CYS A 146 10.52 -6.83 -10.02
CA CYS A 146 11.28 -5.66 -10.46
C CYS A 146 10.54 -4.35 -10.17
N ILE A 147 10.17 -4.11 -8.90
CA ILE A 147 9.70 -2.81 -8.42
C ILE A 147 10.94 -1.99 -8.07
N GLU A 148 11.20 -0.98 -8.88
CA GLU A 148 12.27 -0.03 -8.64
C GLU A 148 11.75 1.14 -7.83
N PHE A 149 12.35 1.37 -6.66
CA PHE A 149 12.08 2.55 -5.85
C PHE A 149 12.93 3.70 -6.39
N LYS A 150 12.29 4.66 -7.05
CA LYS A 150 12.95 5.82 -7.64
C LYS A 150 12.59 7.07 -6.87
N ASN A 151 13.59 7.83 -6.49
CA ASN A 151 13.38 9.18 -6.03
C ASN A 151 13.32 10.12 -7.23
N VAL A 152 12.26 10.91 -7.30
CA VAL A 152 11.98 11.84 -8.40
C VAL A 152 11.93 13.24 -7.83
N ARG A 153 12.81 14.11 -8.34
CA ARG A 153 12.82 15.52 -8.02
C ARG A 153 11.61 16.21 -8.66
N LEU A 154 10.91 17.00 -7.87
CA LEU A 154 9.70 17.72 -8.27
C LEU A 154 10.04 19.00 -9.04
N SER A 155 9.07 19.54 -9.78
CA SER A 155 9.20 20.79 -10.53
C SER A 155 9.41 22.01 -9.62
N LYS A 156 8.92 21.91 -8.39
CA LYS A 156 9.08 22.89 -7.30
C LYS A 156 8.93 22.18 -5.95
N ALA A 157 9.22 22.90 -4.87
CA ALA A 157 8.92 22.42 -3.52
C ALA A 157 7.44 22.66 -3.18
N TYR A 158 6.81 21.68 -2.54
CA TYR A 158 5.45 21.72 -2.00
C TYR A 158 5.48 21.75 -0.47
N ASP A 159 4.41 22.20 0.18
CA ASP A 159 4.34 22.34 1.64
C ASP A 159 3.88 21.05 2.35
N SER A 160 3.46 20.04 1.59
CA SER A 160 3.13 18.71 2.10
C SER A 160 3.33 17.63 1.03
N LEU A 161 3.34 16.36 1.46
CA LEU A 161 3.36 15.24 0.52
C LEU A 161 2.05 15.13 -0.27
N LEU A 162 0.91 15.43 0.37
CA LEU A 162 -0.40 15.47 -0.27
C LEU A 162 -0.40 16.41 -1.48
N GLU A 163 0.06 17.65 -1.30
CA GLU A 163 0.12 18.62 -2.39
C GLU A 163 1.08 18.20 -3.50
N ALA A 164 2.23 17.64 -3.13
CA ALA A 164 3.18 17.12 -4.11
C ALA A 164 2.54 16.05 -4.99
N ILE A 165 1.80 15.10 -4.41
CA ILE A 165 1.10 14.04 -5.15
C ILE A 165 -0.04 14.61 -6.01
N LEU A 166 -0.81 15.57 -5.49
CA LEU A 166 -1.98 16.09 -6.20
C LEU A 166 -1.65 16.99 -7.39
N PHE A 167 -0.53 17.73 -7.31
CA PHE A 167 -0.23 18.79 -8.26
C PHE A 167 0.99 18.53 -9.13
N GLU A 168 1.79 17.51 -8.85
CA GLU A 168 2.85 17.06 -9.74
C GLU A 168 2.35 15.89 -10.59
N ASN A 169 2.74 15.86 -11.86
CA ASN A 169 2.45 14.73 -12.74
C ASN A 169 3.49 13.62 -12.51
N THR A 170 3.22 12.74 -11.54
CA THR A 170 4.11 11.64 -11.16
C THR A 170 3.49 10.28 -11.49
N ASP A 171 4.30 9.22 -11.44
CA ASP A 171 3.80 7.85 -11.62
C ASP A 171 2.69 7.51 -10.63
N THR A 172 1.78 6.62 -11.03
CA THR A 172 0.55 6.28 -10.29
C THR A 172 0.77 5.82 -8.85
N VAL A 173 1.99 5.43 -8.44
CA VAL A 173 2.25 4.87 -7.11
C VAL A 173 3.41 5.56 -6.43
N THR A 174 3.15 6.16 -5.26
CA THR A 174 4.16 6.77 -4.38
C THR A 174 4.27 6.02 -3.05
N ALA A 175 5.42 6.15 -2.38
CA ALA A 175 5.76 5.35 -1.21
C ALA A 175 6.70 6.08 -0.23
N CYS A 176 7.11 5.37 0.82
CA CYS A 176 8.19 5.69 1.77
C CYS A 176 7.96 6.82 2.77
N LYS A 177 7.18 7.84 2.44
CA LYS A 177 6.84 8.96 3.33
C LYS A 177 5.36 8.90 3.72
N CYS A 178 4.98 9.40 4.89
CA CYS A 178 3.57 9.42 5.31
C CYS A 178 2.78 10.45 4.50
N ILE A 179 1.57 10.12 4.03
CA ILE A 179 0.69 11.09 3.35
C ILE A 179 0.36 12.32 4.19
N HIS A 180 0.35 12.15 5.52
CA HIS A 180 0.15 13.23 6.49
C HIS A 180 1.41 14.07 6.72
N PHE A 181 2.51 13.84 5.99
CA PHE A 181 3.73 14.62 6.15
C PHE A 181 3.51 16.08 5.72
N VAL A 182 3.76 16.99 6.66
CA VAL A 182 3.75 18.44 6.46
C VAL A 182 5.19 18.95 6.60
N GLY A 183 5.60 19.76 5.64
CA GLY A 183 6.97 20.25 5.50
C GLY A 183 7.36 20.29 4.03
N LYS A 184 8.46 20.99 3.73
CA LYS A 184 8.92 21.13 2.35
C LYS A 184 9.21 19.75 1.73
N VAL A 185 8.58 19.48 0.59
CA VAL A 185 8.78 18.29 -0.25
C VAL A 185 9.21 18.76 -1.64
N ASP A 186 10.45 18.47 -2.01
CA ASP A 186 11.04 18.72 -3.33
C ASP A 186 11.41 17.42 -4.08
N GLU A 187 11.19 16.28 -3.44
CA GLU A 187 11.43 14.94 -3.95
C GLU A 187 10.40 13.96 -3.38
N ILE A 188 9.94 13.02 -4.21
CA ILE A 188 9.07 11.90 -3.78
C ILE A 188 9.63 10.57 -4.27
N THR A 189 9.33 9.50 -3.53
CA THR A 189 9.63 8.14 -3.99
C THR A 189 8.43 7.60 -4.78
N VAL A 190 8.67 7.23 -6.04
CA VAL A 190 7.71 6.52 -6.90
C VAL A 190 8.13 5.06 -7.07
N LEU A 191 7.16 4.20 -7.35
CA LEU A 191 7.40 2.80 -7.70
C LEU A 191 7.33 2.62 -9.21
N GLY A 192 8.49 2.41 -9.84
CA GLY A 192 8.56 2.00 -11.22
C GLY A 192 8.40 0.48 -11.33
N TRP A 193 7.50 0.01 -12.19
CA TRP A 193 7.48 -1.40 -12.59
C TRP A 193 8.28 -1.54 -13.88
N GLU A 194 9.31 -2.38 -13.88
CA GLU A 194 9.76 -2.94 -15.15
C GLU A 194 8.61 -3.82 -15.67
N ARG A 195 8.14 -3.54 -16.89
CA ARG A 195 7.00 -4.19 -17.53
C ARG A 195 6.99 -5.69 -17.23
N TYR A 196 5.95 -6.15 -16.56
CA TYR A 196 5.55 -7.56 -16.57
C TYR A 196 4.89 -7.89 -17.93
N ASP A 197 5.53 -7.50 -19.04
CA ASP A 197 5.22 -7.98 -20.38
C ASP A 197 6.23 -9.08 -20.67
N ASN A 198 5.90 -10.32 -20.30
CA ASN A 198 6.29 -11.57 -20.96
C ASN A 198 6.15 -12.77 -20.00
N THR A 199 4.92 -13.27 -19.86
CA THR A 199 4.57 -14.69 -20.01
C THR A 199 3.08 -14.83 -20.18
#